data_AF-A0AA50DNT5-F1
#
_entry.id   AF-A0AA50DNT5-F1
#
_cell.length_a   1.000
_cell.length_b   1.000
_cell.length_c   1.000
_cell.angle_alpha   90.00
_cell.angle_beta   90.00
_cell.angle_gamma   90.00
#
_symmetry.space_group_name_H-M   'P 1'
#
loop_
_entity.id
_entity.type
_entity.pdbx_description
1 polymer ?
#
loop_
_entity_poly.entity_id
_entity_poly.type
_entity_poly.pdbx_seq_one_letter_code
_entity_poly.pdbx_strand_id
1 'polypeptide(L)'
;MTIRFVFSGTILAESSSDRVPSVGDEVTIRTGTYKKGLEPGTLISFIVSDEFPPHYDYSAGGEPVIYIDVNNYTVRSGQAED
;
A
#
# COMPACT_ATOMS: atom_id res chain seq x y z
N MET A 1 -5.20 0.59 13.43
CA MET A 1 -4.96 -0.69 12.74
C MET A 1 -3.74 -0.54 11.84
N THR A 2 -3.02 -1.63 11.56
CA THR A 2 -1.85 -1.60 10.66
C THR A 2 -2.27 -1.94 9.24
N ILE A 3 -1.90 -1.10 8.28
CA ILE A 3 -2.13 -1.31 6.85
C ILE A 3 -0.78 -1.54 6.16
N ARG A 4 -0.69 -2.64 5.41
CA ARG A 4 0.48 -3.03 4.61
C ARG A 4 0.12 -2.98 3.14
N PHE A 5 0.82 -2.12 2.42
CA PHE A 5 0.68 -2.00 0.98
C PHE A 5 1.64 -2.97 0.30
N VAL A 6 1.09 -3.96 -0.42
CA VAL A 6 1.83 -5.12 -0.91
C VAL A 6 1.83 -5.18 -2.43
N PHE A 7 3.01 -5.38 -3.00
CA PHE A 7 3.21 -5.61 -4.42
C PHE A 7 3.79 -6.99 -4.65
N SER A 8 3.00 -7.89 -5.23
CA SER A 8 3.36 -9.30 -5.43
C SER A 8 3.96 -9.95 -4.17
N GLY A 9 3.30 -9.74 -3.02
CA GLY A 9 3.72 -10.27 -1.71
C GLY A 9 4.85 -9.53 -0.99
N THR A 10 5.43 -8.48 -1.59
CA THR A 10 6.43 -7.63 -0.93
C THR A 10 5.78 -6.39 -0.36
N ILE A 11 6.02 -6.09 0.93
CA ILE A 11 5.53 -4.87 1.57
C ILE A 11 6.32 -3.68 1.02
N LEU A 12 5.65 -2.80 0.29
CA LEU A 12 6.22 -1.55 -0.20
C LEU A 12 6.11 -0.43 0.83
N ALA A 13 5.05 -0.40 1.64
CA ALA A 13 4.87 0.58 2.69
C ALA A 13 3.99 0.01 3.82
N GLU A 14 4.16 0.54 5.03
CA GLU A 14 3.31 0.26 6.17
C GLU A 14 2.82 1.58 6.77
N SER A 15 1.58 1.61 7.23
CA SER A 15 0.96 2.78 7.86
C SER A 15 0.05 2.35 9.01
N SER A 16 -0.01 3.18 10.06
CA SER A 16 -1.02 3.06 11.10
C SER A 16 -2.15 4.04 10.79
N SER A 17 -3.36 3.52 10.67
CA SER A 17 -4.56 4.30 10.33
C SER A 17 -5.77 3.83 11.13
N ASP A 18 -6.71 4.74 11.36
CA ASP A 18 -8.04 4.48 11.91
C ASP A 18 -9.05 4.08 10.82
N ARG A 19 -8.75 4.39 9.56
CA ARG A 19 -9.57 4.05 8.38
C ARG A 19 -8.82 3.15 7.42
N VAL A 20 -9.51 2.10 6.95
CA VAL A 20 -9.06 1.30 5.80
C VAL A 20 -9.65 1.90 4.52
N PRO A 21 -8.83 2.22 3.51
CA PRO A 21 -9.31 2.61 2.19
C PRO A 21 -10.30 1.60 1.61
N SER A 22 -11.41 2.09 1.06
CA SER A 22 -12.44 1.26 0.44
C SER A 22 -12.14 1.02 -1.04
N VAL A 23 -12.74 -0.02 -1.63
CA VAL A 23 -12.71 -0.23 -3.08
C VAL A 23 -13.17 1.04 -3.81
N GLY A 24 -12.40 1.46 -4.81
CA GLY A 24 -12.62 2.71 -5.55
C GLY A 24 -11.91 3.94 -4.98
N ASP A 25 -11.40 3.89 -3.74
CA ASP A 25 -10.58 4.98 -3.20
C ASP A 25 -9.23 5.05 -3.95
N GLU A 26 -8.78 6.27 -4.26
CA GLU A 26 -7.39 6.51 -4.68
C GLU A 26 -6.50 6.65 -3.45
N VAL A 27 -5.38 5.92 -3.45
CA VAL A 27 -4.40 5.93 -2.38
C VAL A 27 -3.04 6.32 -2.94
N THR A 28 -2.30 7.14 -2.20
CA THR A 28 -0.89 7.47 -2.50
C THR A 28 -0.02 7.04 -1.34
N ILE A 29 1.08 6.37 -1.66
CA ILE A 29 2.07 5.92 -0.67
C ILE A 29 3.48 6.33 -1.10
N ARG A 30 4.36 6.41 -0.10
CA ARG A 30 5.81 6.46 -0.32
C ARG A 30 6.39 5.08 -0.05
N THR A 31 7.12 4.53 -1.01
CA THR A 31 7.78 3.23 -0.86
C THR A 31 8.86 3.30 0.22
N GLY A 32 8.97 2.27 1.05
CA GLY A 32 10.03 2.08 2.05
C GLY A 32 11.02 0.98 1.66
N THR A 33 10.74 0.19 0.62
CA THR A 33 11.58 -0.93 0.18
C THR A 33 11.77 -0.93 -1.32
N TYR A 34 12.88 -1.53 -1.79
CA TYR A 34 13.16 -1.70 -3.21
C TYR A 34 12.36 -2.87 -3.80
N LYS A 35 11.67 -2.64 -4.92
CA LYS A 35 10.97 -3.72 -5.66
C LYS A 35 10.70 -3.35 -7.12
N LYS A 36 11.19 -4.18 -8.06
CA LYS A 36 10.99 -4.01 -9.52
C LYS A 36 11.27 -2.57 -10.01
N GLY A 37 12.36 -1.95 -9.56
CA GLY A 37 12.75 -0.59 -9.95
C GLY A 37 12.05 0.53 -9.18
N LEU A 38 11.13 0.22 -8.25
CA LEU A 38 10.69 1.18 -7.25
C LEU A 38 11.75 1.28 -6.16
N GLU A 39 12.54 2.35 -6.18
CA GLU A 39 13.46 2.67 -5.11
C GLU A 39 12.70 3.14 -3.86
N PRO A 40 13.23 2.93 -2.64
CA PRO A 40 12.71 3.57 -1.44
C PRO A 40 12.59 5.09 -1.63
N GLY A 41 11.51 5.68 -1.14
CA GLY A 41 11.20 7.10 -1.29
C GLY A 41 10.34 7.44 -2.50
N THR A 42 10.15 6.52 -3.45
CA THR A 42 9.31 6.71 -4.63
C THR A 42 7.84 6.90 -4.23
N LEU A 43 7.16 7.89 -4.82
CA LEU A 43 5.73 8.07 -4.65
C LEU A 43 4.97 7.30 -5.73
N ILE A 44 4.02 6.48 -5.30
CA ILE A 44 3.13 5.75 -6.19
C ILE A 44 1.67 5.95 -5.77
N SER A 45 0.76 5.89 -6.73
CA SER A 45 -0.68 5.91 -6.49
C SER A 45 -1.38 4.77 -7.20
N PHE A 46 -2.47 4.32 -6.61
CA PHE A 46 -3.28 3.24 -7.13
C PHE A 46 -4.73 3.41 -6.65
N ILE A 47 -5.66 2.82 -7.40
CA ILE A 47 -7.05 2.67 -6.96
C ILE A 47 -7.18 1.34 -6.24
N VAL A 48 -7.83 1.32 -5.08
CA VAL A 48 -8.15 0.06 -4.39
C VAL A 48 -9.11 -0.75 -5.27
N SER A 49 -8.62 -1.89 -5.77
CA SER A 49 -9.32 -2.72 -6.75
C SER A 49 -10.39 -3.62 -6.10
N ASP A 50 -11.44 -3.93 -6.85
CA ASP A 50 -12.41 -4.97 -6.52
C ASP A 50 -11.90 -6.39 -6.84
N GLU A 51 -10.96 -6.51 -7.79
CA GLU A 51 -10.28 -7.77 -8.13
C GLU A 51 -9.41 -8.29 -6.98
N PHE A 52 -8.78 -7.34 -6.27
CA PHE A 52 -7.93 -7.60 -5.10
C PHE A 52 -8.38 -6.71 -3.94
N PRO A 53 -9.52 -7.03 -3.31
CA PRO A 53 -10.05 -6.22 -2.22
C PRO A 53 -9.14 -6.29 -0.98
N PRO A 54 -9.22 -5.32 -0.06
CA PRO A 54 -8.45 -5.35 1.18
C PRO A 54 -8.60 -6.68 1.94
N HIS A 55 -7.48 -7.29 2.30
CA HIS A 55 -7.44 -8.55 3.03
C HIS A 55 -7.15 -8.30 4.50
N TYR A 56 -8.05 -8.76 5.38
CA TYR A 56 -7.94 -8.58 6.82
C TYR A 56 -7.44 -9.86 7.48
N ASP A 57 -6.28 -9.77 8.14
CA ASP A 57 -5.68 -10.87 8.88
C ASP A 57 -5.88 -10.68 10.39
N TYR A 58 -6.63 -11.62 10.99
CA TYR A 58 -6.92 -11.68 12.43
C TYR A 58 -6.22 -12.88 13.12
N SER A 59 -5.37 -13.62 12.40
CA SER A 59 -4.81 -14.90 12.85
C SER A 59 -3.92 -14.78 14.11
N ALA A 60 -3.33 -13.60 14.33
CA ALA A 60 -2.41 -13.35 15.45
C ALA A 60 -3.11 -13.07 16.79
N GLY A 61 -4.44 -12.98 16.84
CA GLY A 61 -5.20 -12.73 18.08
C GLY A 61 -5.01 -11.33 18.70
N GLY A 62 -4.44 -10.39 17.95
CA GLY A 62 -4.24 -8.99 18.34
C GLY A 62 -4.91 -8.01 17.37
N GLU A 63 -4.37 -6.79 17.29
CA GLU A 63 -4.80 -5.78 16.31
C GLU A 63 -4.71 -6.35 14.88
N PRO A 64 -5.77 -6.21 14.06
CA PRO A 64 -5.75 -6.77 12.70
C PRO A 64 -4.69 -6.09 11.83
N VAL A 65 -4.10 -6.89 10.96
CA VAL A 65 -3.22 -6.40 9.88
C VAL A 65 -4.00 -6.45 8.58
N ILE A 66 -4.09 -5.33 7.90
CA ILE A 66 -4.79 -5.20 6.63
C ILE A 66 -3.77 -5.15 5.51
N TYR A 67 -3.95 -5.98 4.49
CA TYR A 67 -3.13 -5.99 3.29
C TYR A 67 -3.91 -5.37 2.13
N ILE A 68 -3.29 -4.41 1.45
CA ILE A 68 -3.85 -3.76 0.26
C ILE A 68 -2.90 -4.01 -0.91
N ASP A 69 -3.42 -4.62 -1.97
CA ASP A 69 -2.65 -4.88 -3.18
C ASP A 69 -2.43 -3.59 -3.97
N VAL A 70 -1.21 -3.41 -4.48
CA VAL A 70 -0.82 -2.23 -5.25
C VAL A 70 -0.32 -2.59 -6.65
N ASN A 71 -0.68 -3.75 -7.22
CA ASN A 71 -0.11 -4.21 -8.49
C ASN A 71 -0.36 -3.25 -9.67
N ASN A 72 -1.49 -2.52 -9.66
CA ASN A 72 -1.86 -1.56 -10.70
C ASN A 72 -1.50 -0.11 -10.32
N TYR A 73 -0.28 0.09 -9.82
CA TYR A 73 0.20 1.42 -9.43
C TYR A 73 0.64 2.27 -10.63
N THR A 74 0.60 3.58 -10.44
CA THR A 74 1.25 4.58 -11.29
C THR A 74 2.30 5.31 -10.48
N VAL A 75 3.52 5.45 -11.03
CA VAL A 75 4.57 6.27 -10.41
C VAL A 75 4.20 7.74 -10.56
N ARG A 76 4.18 8.48 -9.46
CA ARG A 76 4.00 9.93 -9.50
C ARG A 76 5.36 10.58 -9.75
N SER A 77 5.54 11.14 -10.94
CA SER A 77 6.65 12.04 -11.25
C SER A 77 6.42 13.37 -10.54
N GLY A 78 6.85 13.44 -9.27
CA GLY A 78 6.77 14.64 -8.43
C GLY A 78 8.04 14.77 -7.60
N GLN A 79 8.73 15.88 -7.80
CA GLN A 79 10.05 16.25 -7.29
C GLN A 79 10.32 15.81 -5.85
N ALA A 80 11.52 15.27 -5.63
CA ALA A 80 12.18 15.45 -4.36
C ALA A 80 12.31 16.96 -4.13
N GLU A 81 11.49 17.50 -3.24
CA GLU A 81 11.83 18.76 -2.58
C GLU A 81 12.94 18.41 -1.60
N ASP A 82 14.15 18.91 -1.91
CA ASP A 82 15.32 18.97 -1.03
C ASP A 82 14.99 19.69 0.29
#